data_AF-A0A1Q3R951-F1
#
_entry.id   AF-A0A1Q3R951-F1
#
_cell.length_a   1.000
_cell.length_b   1.000
_cell.length_c   1.000
_cell.angle_alpha   90.00
_cell.angle_beta   90.00
_cell.angle_gamma   90.00
#
_symmetry.space_group_name_H-M   'P 1'
#
loop_
_entity.id
_entity.type
_entity.pdbx_description
1 polymer ?
#
loop_
_entity_poly.entity_id
_entity_poly.type
_entity_poly.pdbx_seq_one_letter_code
_entity_poly.pdbx_strand_id
1 'polypeptide(L)'
;MQPSFTKKGRGQYDRYYVPQSVQAFGAKRGQPIGRLAAGPLEELVLAQIHAGLQAPERIQDVWDAVRAHDTGVTELEVVLPTLHNFAANWQALRPAEQQRIARRLIESAVVGRQAVSIVWCDAGWAELARELRPDGIGAELQELEAEGAGA
;
A
#
# COMPACT_ATOMS: atom_id res chain seq x y z
N MET A 1 -4.96 -14.63 -7.09
CA MET A 1 -4.44 -14.75 -8.48
C MET A 1 -3.09 -15.45 -8.45
N GLN A 2 -2.63 -16.07 -9.54
CA GLN A 2 -1.31 -16.68 -9.63
C GLN A 2 -0.41 -15.88 -10.59
N PRO A 3 0.83 -15.56 -10.18
CA PRO A 3 1.82 -14.99 -11.06
C PRO A 3 2.16 -15.98 -12.19
N SER A 4 2.28 -15.47 -13.40
CA SER A 4 2.67 -16.23 -14.58
C SER A 4 3.56 -15.35 -15.46
N PHE A 5 4.41 -15.95 -16.27
CA PHE A 5 5.23 -15.22 -17.21
C PHE A 5 5.31 -15.94 -18.53
N THR A 6 5.51 -15.18 -19.60
CA THR A 6 5.84 -15.72 -20.92
C THR A 6 7.20 -15.19 -21.33
N LYS A 7 8.08 -16.08 -21.82
CA LYS A 7 9.37 -15.67 -22.37
C LYS A 7 9.17 -15.24 -23.82
N LYS A 8 9.50 -14.00 -24.12
CA LYS A 8 9.59 -13.47 -25.48
C LYS A 8 11.00 -13.71 -26.03
N GLY A 9 11.15 -13.64 -27.35
CA GLY A 9 12.46 -13.69 -28.00
C GLY A 9 13.43 -12.65 -27.42
N ARG A 10 14.75 -12.93 -27.47
CA ARG A 10 15.82 -12.08 -26.91
C ARG A 10 15.79 -11.89 -25.37
N GLY A 11 15.24 -12.84 -24.61
CA GLY A 11 15.39 -12.87 -23.15
C GLY A 11 14.47 -11.92 -22.38
N GLN A 12 13.50 -11.29 -23.05
CA GLN A 12 12.48 -10.47 -22.42
C GLN A 12 11.39 -11.37 -21.83
N TYR A 13 10.88 -11.02 -20.64
CA TYR A 13 9.81 -11.75 -19.97
C TYR A 13 8.62 -10.82 -19.76
N ASP A 14 7.46 -11.24 -20.26
CA ASP A 14 6.20 -10.55 -19.98
C ASP A 14 5.54 -11.21 -18.77
N ARG A 15 5.29 -10.42 -17.72
CA ARG A 15 4.69 -10.87 -16.43
C ARG A 15 3.19 -10.61 -16.42
N TYR A 16 2.42 -11.57 -15.89
CA TYR A 16 0.97 -11.52 -15.82
C TYR A 16 0.45 -12.11 -14.51
N TYR A 17 -0.75 -11.67 -14.11
CA TYR A 17 -1.56 -12.34 -13.10
C TYR A 17 -2.70 -13.09 -13.75
N VAL A 18 -2.90 -14.35 -13.35
CA VAL A 18 -3.95 -15.22 -13.87
C VAL A 18 -4.93 -15.55 -12.73
N PRO A 19 -6.25 -15.39 -12.92
CA PRO A 19 -7.22 -15.90 -11.96
C PRO A 19 -7.07 -17.41 -11.80
N GLN A 20 -7.12 -17.90 -10.56
CA GLN A 20 -6.98 -19.34 -10.28
C GLN A 20 -8.02 -20.17 -11.05
N SER A 21 -9.23 -19.64 -11.23
CA SER A 21 -10.27 -20.27 -12.05
C SER A 21 -9.90 -20.42 -13.53
N VAL A 22 -9.22 -19.43 -14.14
CA VAL A 22 -8.70 -19.54 -15.53
C VAL A 22 -7.62 -20.60 -15.60
N GLN A 23 -6.73 -20.61 -14.60
CA GLN A 23 -5.61 -21.55 -14.59
C GLN A 23 -6.09 -23.00 -14.41
N ALA A 24 -7.10 -23.22 -13.56
CA ALA A 24 -7.65 -24.54 -13.28
C ALA A 24 -8.59 -25.05 -14.38
N PHE A 25 -9.43 -24.19 -14.97
CA PHE A 25 -10.53 -24.62 -15.84
C PHE A 25 -10.50 -24.01 -17.25
N GLY A 26 -9.47 -23.25 -17.58
CA GLY A 26 -9.41 -22.46 -18.82
C GLY A 26 -10.32 -21.22 -18.78
N ALA A 27 -10.11 -20.31 -19.73
CA ALA A 27 -10.95 -19.11 -19.86
C ALA A 27 -12.33 -19.49 -20.40
N LYS A 28 -13.40 -19.15 -19.67
CA LYS A 28 -14.78 -19.40 -20.11
C LYS A 28 -15.36 -18.18 -20.82
N ARG A 29 -16.30 -18.41 -21.75
CA ARG A 29 -17.07 -17.34 -22.41
C ARG A 29 -17.86 -16.56 -21.35
N GLY A 30 -17.73 -15.23 -21.34
CA GLY A 30 -18.38 -14.36 -20.34
C GLY A 30 -17.63 -14.26 -19.00
N GLN A 31 -16.42 -14.80 -18.89
CA GLN A 31 -15.62 -14.65 -17.69
C GLN A 31 -15.28 -13.16 -17.44
N PRO A 32 -15.55 -12.62 -16.23
CA PRO A 32 -15.43 -11.19 -15.98
C PRO A 32 -13.99 -10.68 -15.97
N ILE A 33 -13.01 -11.53 -15.66
CA ILE A 33 -11.59 -11.15 -15.53
C ILE A 33 -10.72 -12.24 -16.16
N GLY A 34 -9.89 -11.84 -17.13
CA GLY A 34 -8.91 -12.70 -17.82
C GLY A 34 -7.50 -12.57 -17.25
N ARG A 35 -6.49 -12.80 -18.10
CA ARG A 35 -5.08 -12.53 -17.75
C ARG A 35 -4.86 -11.03 -17.68
N LEU A 36 -4.16 -10.57 -16.65
CA LEU A 36 -3.84 -9.16 -16.44
C LEU A 36 -2.34 -8.94 -16.53
N ALA A 37 -1.91 -7.89 -17.23
CA ALA A 37 -0.51 -7.49 -17.26
C ALA A 37 -0.06 -7.07 -15.85
N ALA A 38 1.08 -7.58 -15.39
CA ALA A 38 1.53 -7.34 -14.02
C ALA A 38 1.86 -5.86 -13.77
N GLY A 39 2.62 -5.21 -14.67
CA GLY A 39 3.04 -3.81 -14.49
C GLY A 39 1.86 -2.84 -14.26
N PRO A 40 0.90 -2.73 -15.21
CA PRO A 40 -0.25 -1.85 -15.04
C PRO A 40 -1.13 -2.18 -13.82
N LEU A 41 -1.25 -3.46 -13.46
CA LEU A 41 -2.02 -3.87 -12.28
C LEU A 41 -1.30 -3.50 -10.99
N GLU A 42 0.00 -3.75 -10.91
CA GLU A 42 0.87 -3.38 -9.77
C GLU A 42 0.82 -1.86 -9.55
N GLU A 43 0.95 -1.07 -10.62
CA GLU A 43 0.85 0.39 -10.58
C GLU A 43 -0.52 0.87 -10.10
N LEU A 44 -1.61 0.29 -10.61
CA LEU A 44 -2.97 0.63 -10.18
C LEU A 44 -3.20 0.31 -8.69
N VAL A 45 -2.69 -0.83 -8.21
CA VAL A 45 -2.75 -1.20 -6.79
C VAL A 45 -2.00 -0.17 -5.93
N LEU A 46 -0.79 0.20 -6.32
CA LEU A 46 0.00 1.21 -5.60
C LEU A 46 -0.68 2.58 -5.58
N ALA A 47 -1.29 2.98 -6.70
CA ALA A 47 -2.06 4.22 -6.78
C ALA A 47 -3.29 4.19 -5.86
N GLN A 48 -3.99 3.06 -5.77
CA GLN A 48 -5.14 2.91 -4.88
C GLN A 48 -4.76 2.90 -3.40
N ILE A 49 -3.59 2.33 -3.07
CA ILE A 49 -3.02 2.41 -1.72
C ILE A 49 -2.71 3.87 -1.38
N HIS A 50 -2.03 4.59 -2.27
CA HIS A 50 -1.72 6.00 -2.08
C HIS A 50 -2.98 6.86 -1.87
N ALA A 51 -4.01 6.66 -2.71
CA ALA A 51 -5.28 7.35 -2.54
C ALA A 51 -5.97 7.03 -1.21
N GLY A 52 -5.89 5.77 -0.74
CA GLY A 52 -6.42 5.38 0.56
C GLY A 52 -5.65 5.98 1.74
N LEU A 53 -4.33 6.16 1.61
CA LEU A 53 -3.49 6.83 2.60
C LEU A 53 -3.82 8.33 2.73
N GLN A 54 -4.31 8.95 1.65
CA GLN A 54 -4.71 10.36 1.63
C GLN A 54 -6.19 10.58 2.01
N ALA A 55 -6.96 9.51 2.22
CA ALA A 55 -8.39 9.61 2.50
C ALA A 55 -8.65 9.93 3.98
N PRO A 56 -9.36 11.02 4.31
CA PRO A 56 -9.54 11.47 5.68
C PRO A 56 -10.29 10.46 6.55
N GLU A 57 -11.27 9.74 5.99
CA GLU A 57 -12.00 8.67 6.70
C GLU A 57 -11.07 7.53 7.13
N ARG A 58 -10.03 7.23 6.34
CA ARG A 58 -9.10 6.15 6.67
C ARG A 58 -8.13 6.54 7.75
N ILE A 59 -7.68 7.78 7.72
CA ILE A 59 -6.83 8.34 8.77
C ILE A 59 -7.57 8.30 10.12
N GLN A 60 -8.89 8.54 10.12
CA GLN A 60 -9.72 8.42 11.31
C GLN A 60 -9.87 6.98 11.80
N ASP A 61 -10.10 6.01 10.90
CA ASP A 61 -10.19 4.58 11.26
C ASP A 61 -8.87 4.08 11.90
N VAL A 62 -7.74 4.51 11.34
CA VAL A 62 -6.40 4.21 11.88
C VAL A 62 -6.23 4.76 13.29
N TRP A 63 -6.69 6.00 13.50
CA TRP A 63 -6.65 6.62 14.82
C TRP A 63 -7.49 5.84 15.84
N ASP A 64 -8.71 5.46 15.48
CA ASP A 64 -9.60 4.73 16.38
C ASP A 64 -9.02 3.35 16.74
N ALA A 65 -8.38 2.67 15.78
CA ALA A 65 -7.67 1.41 16.01
C ALA A 65 -6.44 1.57 16.94
N VAL A 66 -5.63 2.61 16.73
CA VAL A 66 -4.47 2.90 17.60
C VAL A 66 -4.91 3.19 19.02
N ARG A 67 -5.94 4.04 19.20
CA ARG A 67 -6.51 4.38 20.52
C ARG A 67 -7.06 3.15 21.24
N ALA A 68 -7.66 2.21 20.52
CA ALA A 68 -8.23 0.99 21.11
C ALA A 68 -7.17 0.03 21.66
N HIS A 69 -5.94 0.08 21.12
CA HIS A 69 -4.86 -0.84 21.49
C HIS A 69 -3.76 -0.23 22.37
N ASP A 70 -3.70 1.09 22.49
CA ASP A 70 -2.67 1.77 23.29
C ASP A 70 -3.26 3.00 24.01
N THR A 71 -3.45 2.90 25.34
CA THR A 71 -4.02 3.97 26.18
C THR A 71 -3.03 5.07 26.53
N GLY A 72 -1.77 4.97 26.10
CA GLY A 72 -0.70 5.93 26.41
C GLY A 72 -0.48 7.01 25.35
N VAL A 73 -1.19 6.99 24.22
CA VAL A 73 -0.99 7.94 23.11
C VAL A 73 -1.66 9.28 23.43
N THR A 74 -0.94 10.16 24.13
CA THR A 74 -1.27 11.59 24.25
C THR A 74 -0.97 12.39 22.97
N GLU A 75 -0.42 11.75 21.94
CA GLU A 75 0.12 12.38 20.72
C GLU A 75 -0.87 12.38 19.54
N LEU A 76 -2.15 12.66 19.77
CA LEU A 76 -3.11 12.88 18.66
C LEU A 76 -2.63 14.01 17.73
N GLU A 77 -2.04 15.06 18.32
CA GLU A 77 -1.46 16.20 17.59
C GLU A 77 -0.19 15.84 16.82
N VAL A 78 0.48 14.72 17.09
CA VAL A 78 1.72 14.31 16.41
C VAL A 78 1.49 13.17 15.42
N VAL A 79 0.66 12.17 15.78
CA VAL A 79 0.41 11.01 14.93
C VAL A 79 -0.33 11.39 13.65
N LEU A 80 -1.34 12.26 13.73
CA LEU A 80 -2.11 12.67 12.55
C LEU A 80 -1.27 13.48 11.55
N PRO A 81 -0.51 14.50 11.94
CA PRO A 81 0.40 15.18 11.02
C PRO A 81 1.47 14.25 10.44
N THR A 82 2.03 13.34 11.24
CA THR A 82 3.05 12.39 10.75
C THR A 82 2.47 11.41 9.72
N LEU A 83 1.25 10.89 9.94
CA LEU A 83 0.56 10.05 8.95
C LEU A 83 0.23 10.81 7.67
N HIS A 84 -0.22 12.07 7.78
CA HIS A 84 -0.43 12.93 6.61
C HIS A 84 0.86 13.18 5.84
N ASN A 85 1.95 13.50 6.53
CA ASN A 85 3.26 13.71 5.92
C ASN A 85 3.77 12.43 5.23
N PHE A 86 3.59 11.28 5.88
CA PHE A 86 3.90 9.98 5.30
C PHE A 86 3.09 9.73 4.00
N ALA A 87 1.78 9.97 4.03
CA ALA A 87 0.92 9.80 2.85
C ALA A 87 1.36 10.73 1.71
N ALA A 88 1.71 11.98 2.00
CA ALA A 88 2.21 12.95 1.02
C ALA A 88 3.56 12.53 0.41
N ASN A 89 4.42 11.87 1.18
CA ASN A 89 5.75 11.43 0.74
C ASN A 89 5.78 9.99 0.22
N TRP A 90 4.65 9.28 0.18
CA TRP A 90 4.57 7.89 -0.26
C TRP A 90 5.30 7.62 -1.58
N GLN A 91 5.12 8.49 -2.58
CA GLN A 91 5.74 8.34 -3.90
C GLN A 91 7.26 8.56 -3.89
N ALA A 92 7.80 9.28 -2.91
CA ALA A 92 9.23 9.51 -2.74
C ALA A 92 9.94 8.33 -2.06
N LEU A 93 9.19 7.40 -1.45
CA LEU A 93 9.76 6.19 -0.85
C LEU A 93 10.41 5.30 -1.90
N ARG A 94 11.48 4.61 -1.50
CA ARG A 94 12.11 3.57 -2.32
C ARG A 94 11.05 2.50 -2.68
N PRO A 95 11.03 1.94 -3.92
CA PRO A 95 10.03 0.95 -4.32
C PRO A 95 9.96 -0.28 -3.41
N ALA A 96 11.12 -0.73 -2.89
CA ALA A 96 11.17 -1.84 -1.94
C ALA A 96 10.42 -1.51 -0.63
N GLU A 97 10.47 -0.25 -0.21
CA GLU A 97 9.84 0.22 1.02
C GLU A 97 8.33 0.38 0.85
N GLN A 98 7.89 0.94 -0.28
CA GLN A 98 6.47 0.96 -0.65
C GLN A 98 5.89 -0.47 -0.64
N GLN A 99 6.62 -1.45 -1.17
CA GLN A 99 6.18 -2.85 -1.17
C GLN A 99 6.13 -3.46 0.24
N ARG A 100 7.12 -3.17 1.09
CA ARG A 100 7.14 -3.64 2.48
C ARG A 100 5.93 -3.12 3.24
N ILE A 101 5.67 -1.82 3.15
CA ILE A 101 4.54 -1.16 3.82
C ILE A 101 3.22 -1.64 3.21
N ALA A 102 3.12 -1.73 1.88
CA ALA A 102 1.92 -2.25 1.22
C ALA A 102 1.54 -3.65 1.71
N ARG A 103 2.51 -4.57 1.83
CA ARG A 103 2.27 -5.94 2.34
C ARG A 103 1.76 -5.98 3.78
N ARG A 104 2.08 -4.97 4.58
CA ARG A 104 1.60 -4.81 5.95
C ARG A 104 0.20 -4.19 5.97
N LEU A 105 -0.04 -3.17 5.14
CA LEU A 105 -1.29 -2.40 5.14
C LEU A 105 -2.46 -3.10 4.44
N ILE A 106 -2.20 -4.00 3.49
CA ILE A 106 -3.25 -4.64 2.70
C ILE A 106 -3.40 -6.11 3.08
N GLU A 107 -4.63 -6.54 3.34
CA GLU A 107 -4.96 -7.96 3.42
C GLU A 107 -5.03 -8.56 2.01
N SER A 108 -5.71 -7.87 1.10
CA SER A 108 -5.83 -8.30 -0.29
C SER A 108 -6.23 -7.17 -1.24
N ALA A 109 -5.93 -7.34 -2.54
CA ALA A 109 -6.47 -6.51 -3.60
C ALA A 109 -7.53 -7.30 -4.38
N VAL A 110 -8.76 -6.78 -4.39
CA VAL A 110 -9.88 -7.36 -5.12
C VAL A 110 -9.93 -6.71 -6.49
N VAL A 111 -9.60 -7.49 -7.51
CA VAL A 111 -9.73 -7.05 -8.89
C VAL A 111 -11.15 -7.32 -9.36
N GLY A 112 -11.86 -6.27 -9.73
CA GLY A 112 -13.16 -6.31 -10.39
C GLY A 112 -13.02 -6.07 -11.90
N ARG A 113 -14.15 -6.07 -12.60
CA ARG A 113 -14.18 -5.85 -14.06
C ARG A 113 -13.83 -4.41 -14.45
N GLN A 114 -14.08 -3.44 -13.57
CA GLN A 114 -13.91 -2.01 -13.84
C GLN A 114 -13.00 -1.29 -12.86
N ALA A 115 -12.71 -1.90 -11.70
CA ALA A 115 -11.95 -1.26 -10.63
C ALA A 115 -11.15 -2.32 -9.84
N VAL A 116 -10.10 -1.86 -9.19
CA VAL A 116 -9.39 -2.59 -8.14
C VAL A 116 -9.79 -1.97 -6.80
N SER A 117 -10.13 -2.80 -5.83
CA SER A 117 -10.44 -2.37 -4.47
C SER A 117 -9.43 -2.98 -3.51
N ILE A 118 -9.03 -2.20 -2.50
CA ILE A 118 -8.09 -2.65 -1.47
C ILE A 118 -8.89 -3.05 -0.23
N VAL A 119 -8.64 -4.28 0.24
CA VAL A 119 -9.04 -4.75 1.55
C VAL A 119 -7.86 -4.51 2.49
N TRP A 120 -8.11 -3.74 3.53
CA TRP A 120 -7.08 -3.22 4.42
C TRP A 120 -6.89 -4.13 5.63
N CYS A 121 -5.68 -4.18 6.15
CA CYS A 121 -5.35 -4.88 7.38
C CYS A 121 -5.30 -3.88 8.53
N ASP A 122 -6.32 -3.86 9.39
CA ASP A 122 -6.43 -2.91 10.51
C ASP A 122 -5.21 -2.99 11.45
N ALA A 123 -4.70 -4.21 11.70
CA ALA A 123 -3.50 -4.41 12.50
C ALA A 123 -2.24 -3.78 11.87
N GLY A 124 -2.16 -3.78 10.53
CA GLY A 124 -1.03 -3.19 9.81
C GLY A 124 -0.91 -1.69 9.99
N TRP A 125 -2.04 -1.01 10.17
CA TRP A 125 -2.08 0.42 10.43
C TRP A 125 -1.60 0.80 11.83
N ALA A 126 -2.00 0.04 12.85
CA ALA A 126 -1.51 0.25 14.21
C ALA A 126 0.01 0.04 14.30
N GLU A 127 0.55 -0.90 13.53
CA GLU A 127 2.00 -1.12 13.43
C GLU A 127 2.72 0.01 12.68
N LEU A 128 2.15 0.50 11.58
CA LEU A 128 2.71 1.66 10.85
C LEU A 128 2.73 2.91 11.72
N ALA A 129 1.65 3.19 12.46
CA ALA A 129 1.60 4.32 13.38
C ALA A 129 2.68 4.25 14.47
N ARG A 130 2.96 3.04 14.99
CA ARG A 130 4.08 2.83 15.93
C ARG A 130 5.45 3.04 15.29
N GLU A 131 5.62 2.60 14.04
CA GLU A 131 6.87 2.73 13.28
C GLU A 131 7.19 4.17 12.89
N LEU A 132 6.16 5.00 12.68
CA LEU A 132 6.27 6.41 12.34
C LEU A 132 6.47 7.33 13.55
N ARG A 133 6.48 6.81 14.79
CA ARG A 133 6.80 7.62 15.97
C ARG A 133 8.19 8.26 15.85
N PRO A 134 8.44 9.40 16.55
CA PRO A 134 9.75 10.06 16.56
C PRO A 134 10.92 9.13 16.95
N ASP A 135 10.63 8.10 17.76
CA ASP A 135 11.59 7.08 18.21
C ASP A 135 11.78 5.94 17.18
N GLY A 136 11.06 5.98 16.06
CA GLY A 136 11.08 5.03 14.94
C GLY A 136 11.61 5.65 13.64
N ILE A 137 11.13 5.20 12.48
CA ILE A 137 11.63 5.64 11.14
C ILE A 137 11.43 7.16 10.90
N GLY A 138 10.57 7.83 11.69
CA GLY A 138 10.39 9.27 11.67
C GLY A 138 11.62 10.11 12.07
N ALA A 139 12.63 9.51 12.72
CA ALA A 139 13.84 10.22 13.12
C ALA A 139 14.64 10.78 11.92
N GLU A 140 14.64 10.07 10.78
CA GLU A 140 15.37 10.50 9.57
C GLU A 140 14.64 11.65 8.82
N LEU A 141 13.33 11.78 9.00
CA LEU A 141 12.53 12.88 8.42
C LEU A 141 12.67 14.17 9.24
N GLN A 142 12.93 14.05 10.54
CA GLN A 142 13.11 15.20 11.43
C GLN A 142 14.49 15.85 11.28
N GLU A 143 15.52 15.10 10.86
CA GLU A 143 16.84 15.65 10.52
C GLU A 143 16.80 16.55 9.26
N LEU A 144 15.93 16.25 8.28
CA LEU A 144 15.78 17.07 7.06
C LEU A 144 15.02 18.38 7.28
N GLU A 145 14.05 18.41 8.21
CA GLU A 145 13.39 19.68 8.60
C GLU A 145 14.30 20.58 9.45
N ALA A 146 15.19 19.99 10.26
CA ALA A 146 16.15 20.74 11.06
C ALA A 146 17.30 21.36 10.22
N GLU A 147 17.75 20.70 9.15
CA GLU A 147 18.77 21.24 8.25
C GLU A 147 18.24 22.29 7.25
N GLY A 148 16.95 22.27 6.93
CA GLY A 148 16.33 23.25 6.01
C GLY A 148 15.93 24.58 6.64
N ALA A 149 15.82 24.66 7.97
CA ALA A 149 15.46 25.89 8.70
C ALA A 149 16.66 26.77 9.08
N GLY A 150 17.88 26.38 8.69
CA GLY A 150 19.15 27.02 9.07
C GLY A 150 19.97 27.64 7.94
N ALA A 151 19.40 27.86 6.74
CA ALA A 151 20.10 28.46 5.60
C ALA A 151 19.36 29.68 5.02
#